data_AF-A0A526YR68-F1
#
_entry.id   AF-A0A526YR68-F1
#
_cell.length_a   1.000
_cell.length_b   1.000
_cell.length_c   1.000
_cell.angle_alpha   90.00
_cell.angle_beta   90.00
_cell.angle_gamma   90.00
#
_symmetry.space_group_name_H-M   'P 1'
#
loop_
_entity.id
_entity.type
_entity.pdbx_description
1 polymer ?
#
loop_
_entity_poly.entity_id
_entity_poly.type
_entity_poly.pdbx_seq_one_letter_code
_entity_poly.pdbx_strand_id
1 'polypeptide(L)' 'MTRHWTINGRFLAQPTTGVQRYAREIVSALDALIVGQAALTRDLTVELLVPPGAHDKLPLAAIRVRTV' A
#
# COMPACT_ATOMS: atom_id res chain seq x y z
N MET A 1 -3.69 -21.37 1.64
CA MET A 1 -3.75 -20.57 2.87
C MET A 1 -3.56 -19.12 2.48
N THR A 2 -4.48 -18.24 2.89
CA THR A 2 -4.37 -16.81 2.58
C THR A 2 -3.22 -16.18 3.34
N ARG A 3 -2.34 -15.48 2.61
CA ARG A 3 -1.25 -14.69 3.17
C ARG A 3 -1.77 -13.31 3.51
N HIS A 4 -1.39 -12.81 4.69
CA HIS A 4 -1.76 -11.47 5.15
C HIS A 4 -0.51 -10.64 5.28
N TRP A 5 -0.39 -9.59 4.47
CA TRP A 5 0.72 -8.66 4.50
C TRP A 5 0.25 -7.28 4.97
N THR A 6 1.19 -6.58 5.58
CA THR A 6 0.95 -5.25 6.11
C THR A 6 2.10 -4.36 5.68
N ILE A 7 1.78 -3.20 5.13
CA ILE A 7 2.73 -2.19 4.69
C ILE A 7 2.69 -1.02 5.67
N ASN A 8 3.85 -0.59 6.15
CA ASN A 8 3.96 0.59 7.00
C ASN A 8 3.85 1.85 6.14
N GLY A 9 2.73 2.55 6.27
CA GLY A 9 2.38 3.77 5.54
C GLY A 9 2.97 5.06 6.12
N ARG A 10 3.95 5.00 7.04
CA ARG A 10 4.61 6.19 7.61
C ARG A 10 5.15 7.16 6.54
N PHE A 11 5.51 6.65 5.36
CA PHE A 11 5.98 7.44 4.22
C PHE A 11 4.93 8.43 3.65
N LEU A 12 3.64 8.28 4.02
CA LEU A 12 2.56 9.21 3.67
C LEU A 12 2.43 10.40 4.64
N ALA A 13 3.09 10.33 5.81
CA ALA A 13 3.09 11.40 6.81
C ALA A 13 4.41 12.19 6.83
N GLN A 14 5.26 12.00 5.83
CA GLN A 14 6.59 12.62 5.73
C GLN A 14 6.71 13.42 4.43
N PRO A 15 7.57 14.46 4.38
CA PRO A 15 7.91 15.13 3.14
C PRO A 15 8.38 14.14 2.07
N THR A 16 7.94 14.36 0.84
CA THR A 16 8.28 13.46 -0.27
C THR A 16 9.74 13.65 -0.69
N THR A 17 10.56 12.63 -0.44
CA THR A 17 11.87 12.47 -1.08
C THR A 17 11.82 11.33 -2.11
N GLY A 18 12.98 10.93 -2.65
CA GLY A 18 13.09 9.76 -3.52
C GLY A 18 12.56 8.47 -2.89
N VAL A 19 12.78 8.26 -1.58
CA VAL A 19 12.32 7.04 -0.88
C VAL A 19 10.79 7.02 -0.75
N GLN A 20 10.20 8.14 -0.35
CA GLN A 20 8.74 8.29 -0.23
C GLN A 20 8.06 8.17 -1.58
N ARG A 21 8.66 8.71 -2.66
CA ARG A 21 8.16 8.53 -4.03
C ARG A 21 8.21 7.06 -4.43
N TYR A 22 9.35 6.39 -4.25
CA TYR A 22 9.49 4.97 -4.56
C TYR A 22 8.46 4.11 -3.82
N ALA A 23 8.26 4.36 -2.52
CA ALA A 23 7.24 3.64 -1.75
C ALA A 23 5.82 3.81 -2.34
N ARG A 24 5.46 5.02 -2.79
CA ARG A 24 4.16 5.27 -3.45
C ARG A 24 4.03 4.46 -4.74
N GLU A 25 5.04 4.49 -5.60
CA GLU A 25 5.02 3.75 -6.87
C GLU A 25 4.91 2.24 -6.65
N ILE A 26 5.67 1.69 -5.70
CA ILE A 26 5.63 0.25 -5.40
C ILE A 26 4.28 -0.16 -4.81
N VAL A 27 3.69 0.63 -3.91
CA VAL A 27 2.36 0.33 -3.36
C VAL A 27 1.30 0.38 -4.44
N SER A 28 1.32 1.38 -5.32
CA SER A 28 0.39 1.49 -6.45
C SER A 28 0.56 0.35 -7.46
N ALA A 29 1.80 -0.02 -7.79
CA ALA A 29 2.07 -1.15 -8.69
C ALA A 29 1.61 -2.48 -8.09
N LEU A 30 1.82 -2.70 -6.79
CA LEU A 30 1.31 -3.89 -6.10
C LEU A 30 -0.21 -3.93 -6.10
N ASP A 31 -0.88 -2.80 -5.86
CA ASP A 31 -2.34 -2.69 -5.95
C ASP A 31 -2.87 -3.10 -7.33
N ALA A 32 -2.26 -2.59 -8.40
CA ALA A 32 -2.60 -2.95 -9.76
C ALA A 32 -2.40 -4.45 -10.05
N LEU A 33 -1.33 -5.07 -9.53
CA LEU A 33 -1.10 -6.51 -9.66
C LEU A 33 -2.12 -7.35 -8.88
N ILE A 34 -2.62 -6.85 -7.75
CA ILE A 34 -3.69 -7.52 -7.00
C ILE A 34 -5.01 -7.42 -7.78
N VAL A 35 -5.35 -6.23 -8.28
CA VAL A 35 -6.54 -6.03 -9.14
C VAL A 35 -6.49 -6.93 -10.37
N GLY A 36 -5.33 -7.00 -11.03
CA GLY A 36 -5.11 -7.85 -12.20
C GLY A 36 -4.97 -9.35 -11.91
N GLN A 37 -5.13 -9.78 -10.65
CA GLN A 37 -5.03 -11.19 -10.22
C GLN A 37 -3.74 -11.88 -10.70
N ALA A 38 -2.62 -11.16 -10.68
CA ALA A 38 -1.32 -11.70 -11.04
C ALA A 38 -1.01 -12.98 -10.25
N ALA A 39 -0.29 -13.93 -10.85
CA ALA A 39 -0.06 -15.24 -10.23
C ALA A 39 0.54 -15.16 -8.80
N LEU A 40 1.39 -14.17 -8.55
CA LEU A 40 2.02 -13.90 -7.25
C LEU A 40 1.04 -13.40 -6.18
N THR A 41 -0.06 -12.75 -6.58
CA THR A 41 -1.03 -12.11 -5.67
C THR A 41 -2.22 -13.01 -5.34
N ARG A 42 -2.27 -14.24 -5.87
CA ARG A 42 -3.27 -15.23 -5.46
C ARG A 42 -3.17 -15.52 -3.97
N ASP A 43 -4.33 -15.60 -3.32
CA ASP A 43 -4.46 -15.80 -1.87
C ASP A 43 -3.62 -14.79 -1.06
N LEU A 44 -3.54 -13.53 -1.51
CA LEU A 44 -2.84 -12.45 -0.81
C LEU A 44 -3.83 -11.35 -0.44
N THR A 45 -3.89 -11.01 0.84
CA THR A 45 -4.56 -9.82 1.36
C THR A 45 -3.52 -8.85 1.87
N VAL A 46 -3.61 -7.58 1.47
CA VAL A 46 -2.66 -6.54 1.84
C VAL A 46 -3.39 -5.37 2.50
N GLU A 47 -2.86 -4.91 3.63
CA GLU A 47 -3.28 -3.65 4.27
C GLU A 47 -2.15 -2.62 4.27
N LEU A 48 -2.50 -1.35 4.08
CA LEU A 48 -1.62 -0.20 4.28
C LEU A 48 -1.99 0.49 5.59
N LEU A 49 -1.08 0.47 6.57
CA LEU A 49 -1.31 1.08 7.88
C LEU A 49 -0.71 2.48 7.93
N VAL A 50 -1.54 3.49 8.13
CA VAL A 50 -1.11 4.89 8.11
C VAL A 50 -1.20 5.51 9.50
N PRO A 51 -0.24 6.35 9.92
CA PRO A 51 -0.37 7.09 11.16
C PRO A 51 -1.49 8.15 11.06
N PRO A 52 -1.99 8.67 12.20
CA PRO A 52 -2.90 9.81 12.18
C PRO A 52 -2.22 11.02 11.55
N GLY A 53 -2.98 11.83 10.82
CA GLY A 53 -2.43 13.02 10.16
C GLY A 53 -1.65 12.74 8.87
N ALA A 54 -1.66 11.52 8.34
CA ALA A 54 -1.24 11.29 6.95
C ALA A 54 -2.14 12.10 6.00
N HIS A 55 -1.59 13.14 5.38
CA HIS A 55 -2.33 14.05 4.52
C HIS A 55 -2.46 13.55 3.08
N ASP A 56 -1.52 12.70 2.66
CA ASP A 56 -1.44 12.17 1.31
C ASP A 56 -2.20 10.84 1.21
N LYS A 57 -3.08 10.72 0.21
CA LYS A 57 -3.90 9.53 -0.03
C LYS A 57 -3.52 8.90 -1.36
N LEU A 58 -3.24 7.60 -1.33
CA LEU A 58 -3.04 6.82 -2.55
C LEU A 58 -4.40 6.33 -3.10
N PRO A 59 -4.64 6.42 -4.42
CA PRO A 59 -5.85 5.90 -5.04
C PRO A 59 -5.73 4.37 -5.24
N LEU A 60 -5.86 3.61 -4.15
CA LEU A 60 -5.76 2.15 -4.14
C LEU A 60 -7.14 1.51 -4.31
N ALA A 61 -7.24 0.47 -5.14
CA ALA A 61 -8.48 -0.23 -5.45
C ALA A 61 -8.63 -1.55 -4.67
N ALA A 62 -7.53 -2.26 -4.38
CA ALA A 62 -7.55 -3.56 -3.72
C ALA A 62 -6.90 -3.54 -2.33
N ILE A 63 -5.86 -2.72 -2.13
CA ILE A 63 -5.17 -2.60 -0.84
C ILE A 63 -6.02 -1.76 0.12
N ARG A 64 -6.43 -2.35 1.24
CA ARG A 64 -7.20 -1.64 2.27
C ARG A 64 -6.29 -0.68 3.05
N VAL A 65 -6.69 0.58 3.16
CA VAL A 65 -6.01 1.57 4.00
C VAL A 65 -6.66 1.62 5.38
N ARG A 66 -5.86 1.58 6.45
CA ARG A 66 -6.32 1.67 7.84
C ARG A 66 -5.43 2.59 8.65
N THR A 67 -6.02 3.53 9.38
CA THR A 67 -5.28 4.37 10.34
C THR A 67 -5.00 3.59 11.62
N VAL A 68 -3.77 3.71 12.14
CA VAL A 68 -3.30 3.07 13.38
C VAL A 68 -2.56 4.03 14.29
#